data_AF-A0A3D9DIW2-F1
#
_entry.id   AF-A0A3D9DIW2-F1
#
_cell.length_a   1.000
_cell.length_b   1.000
_cell.length_c   1.000
_cell.angle_alpha   90.00
_cell.angle_beta   90.00
_cell.angle_gamma   90.00
#
_symmetry.space_group_name_H-M   'P 1'
#
loop_
_entity.id
_entity.type
_entity.pdbx_description
1 polymer ?
#
loop_
_entity_poly.entity_id
_entity_poly.type
_entity_poly.pdbx_seq_one_letter_code
_entity_poly.pdbx_strand_id
1 'polypeptide(L)'
;MKSQNKYRKFQLQQKNIEALERENSRFKRVYSEYENMADELWNLENSTNEPVPDDFINAIILQSSYLEDEIEDWLIKFDNQKADIKH
;
A
#
# COMPACT_ATOMS: atom_id res chain seq x y z
N MET A 1 -17.38 -16.01 5.51
CA MET A 1 -15.99 -15.56 5.61
C MET A 1 -16.00 -14.05 5.42
N LYS A 2 -15.38 -13.26 6.32
CA LYS A 2 -15.14 -11.84 6.01
C LYS A 2 -14.17 -11.82 4.83
N SER A 3 -14.58 -11.26 3.70
CA SER A 3 -13.70 -11.08 2.55
C SER A 3 -12.48 -10.26 2.99
N GLN A 4 -11.28 -10.75 2.70
CA GLN A 4 -10.05 -10.05 2.99
C GLN A 4 -9.98 -8.81 2.08
N ASN A 5 -9.56 -7.65 2.61
CA ASN A 5 -9.44 -6.44 1.80
C ASN A 5 -8.42 -6.70 0.67
N LYS A 6 -8.94 -6.84 -0.56
CA LYS A 6 -8.16 -7.18 -1.76
C LYS A 6 -7.13 -6.11 -2.13
N TYR A 7 -7.31 -4.89 -1.62
CA TYR A 7 -6.42 -3.75 -1.86
C TYR A 7 -5.22 -3.71 -0.91
N ARG A 8 -5.13 -4.58 0.11
CA ARG A 8 -3.99 -4.63 1.05
C ARG A 8 -2.93 -5.64 0.58
N LYS A 9 -2.08 -5.21 -0.35
CA LYS A 9 -1.07 -6.02 -1.07
C LYS A 9 0.11 -6.46 -0.20
N PHE A 10 0.60 -5.60 0.69
CA PHE A 10 1.89 -5.80 1.38
C PHE A 10 1.81 -6.52 2.74
N GLN A 11 0.77 -7.31 2.98
CA GLN A 11 0.57 -7.97 4.28
C GLN A 11 1.71 -8.93 4.66
N LEU A 12 2.37 -9.54 3.68
CA LEU A 12 3.50 -10.46 3.92
C LEU A 12 4.82 -9.72 4.22
N GLN A 13 4.94 -8.44 3.85
CA GLN A 13 6.15 -7.64 4.05
C GLN A 13 6.09 -6.72 5.28
N GLN A 14 5.09 -6.85 6.15
CA GLN A 14 4.88 -5.95 7.30
C GLN A 14 6.13 -5.72 8.17
N LYS A 15 6.92 -6.76 8.42
CA LYS A 15 8.18 -6.60 9.19
C LYS A 15 9.21 -5.71 8.50
N ASN A 16 9.28 -5.75 7.16
CA ASN A 16 10.18 -4.90 6.39
C ASN A 16 9.63 -3.47 6.31
N ILE A 17 8.32 -3.33 6.15
CA ILE A 17 7.61 -2.05 6.18
C ILE A 17 7.87 -1.33 7.50
N GLU A 18 7.59 -1.97 8.63
CA GLU A 18 7.79 -1.36 9.96
C GLU A 18 9.23 -0.90 10.20
N ALA A 19 10.22 -1.62 9.66
CA ALA A 19 11.62 -1.22 9.76
C ALA A 19 11.89 0.02 8.91
N LEU A 20 11.43 0.04 7.66
CA LEU A 20 11.54 1.19 6.76
C LEU A 20 10.81 2.43 7.31
N GLU A 21 9.64 2.26 7.92
CA GLU A 21 8.89 3.39 8.51
C GLU A 21 9.61 4.02 9.70
N ARG A 22 10.35 3.22 10.48
CA ARG A 22 11.16 3.70 11.60
C ARG A 22 12.39 4.48 11.12
N GLU A 23 12.95 4.09 9.99
CA GLU A 23 14.22 4.63 9.46
C GLU A 23 14.00 5.76 8.44
N ASN A 24 12.83 5.82 7.81
CA ASN A 24 12.56 6.75 6.71
C ASN A 24 11.15 7.37 6.79
N SER A 25 11.10 8.65 7.13
CA SER A 25 9.85 9.41 7.25
C SER A 25 9.10 9.59 5.94
N ARG A 26 9.81 9.64 4.80
CA ARG A 26 9.18 9.69 3.48
C ARG A 26 8.52 8.34 3.17
N PHE A 27 9.13 7.22 3.54
CA PHE A 27 8.50 5.89 3.35
C PHE A 27 7.18 5.84 4.09
N LYS A 28 7.24 6.19 5.38
CA LYS A 28 6.10 6.17 6.27
C LYS A 28 4.92 6.95 5.70
N ARG A 29 5.20 8.12 5.12
CA ARG A 29 4.16 8.93 4.47
C ARG A 29 3.56 8.22 3.25
N VAL A 30 4.39 7.72 2.33
CA VAL A 30 3.94 7.00 1.13
C VAL A 30 3.10 5.77 1.51
N TYR A 31 3.59 4.96 2.46
CA TYR A 31 2.90 3.77 2.93
C TYR A 31 1.57 4.10 3.63
N SER A 32 1.53 5.14 4.46
CA SER A 32 0.28 5.60 5.10
C SER A 32 -0.74 6.11 4.08
N GLU A 33 -0.30 6.86 3.05
CA GLU A 33 -1.17 7.30 1.96
C GLU A 33 -1.74 6.12 1.18
N TYR A 34 -0.94 5.09 0.92
CA TYR A 34 -1.38 3.85 0.30
C TYR A 34 -2.43 3.11 1.15
N GLU A 35 -2.19 2.94 2.46
CA GLU A 35 -3.15 2.25 3.33
C GLU A 35 -4.50 2.97 3.39
N ASN A 36 -4.47 4.30 3.44
CA ASN A 36 -5.69 5.10 3.39
C ASN A 36 -6.48 4.86 2.09
N MET A 37 -5.81 4.87 0.93
CA MET A 37 -6.48 4.62 -0.35
C MET A 37 -7.02 3.18 -0.46
N ALA A 38 -6.26 2.19 0.03
CA ALA A 38 -6.70 0.80 0.04
C ALA A 38 -7.93 0.58 0.93
N ASP A 39 -8.02 1.28 2.06
CA ASP A 39 -9.18 1.24 2.93
C ASP A 39 -10.37 2.03 2.35
N GLU A 40 -10.13 3.17 1.69
CA GLU A 40 -11.17 3.92 0.97
C GLU A 40 -11.77 3.12 -0.18
N LEU A 41 -10.96 2.50 -1.04
CA LEU A 41 -11.43 1.64 -2.13
C LEU A 41 -12.30 0.49 -1.61
N TRP A 42 -11.85 -0.15 -0.53
CA TRP A 42 -12.64 -1.19 0.11
C TRP A 42 -13.98 -0.68 0.62
N ASN A 43 -13.97 0.47 1.29
CA ASN A 43 -15.18 1.07 1.82
C ASN A 43 -16.13 1.48 0.70
N LEU A 44 -15.64 2.07 -0.40
CA LEU A 44 -16.45 2.45 -1.55
C LEU A 44 -17.16 1.24 -2.16
N GLU A 45 -16.46 0.12 -2.35
CA GLU A 45 -17.04 -1.11 -2.93
C GLU A 45 -18.05 -1.81 -2.02
N ASN A 46 -17.92 -1.66 -0.70
CA ASN A 46 -18.74 -2.36 0.28
C ASN A 46 -19.77 -1.46 0.96
N SER A 47 -19.75 -0.15 0.71
CA SER A 47 -20.73 0.78 1.26
C SER A 47 -22.08 0.62 0.55
N THR A 48 -23.15 0.83 1.31
CA THR A 48 -24.51 0.92 0.76
C THR A 48 -24.94 2.37 0.51
N ASN A 49 -23.98 3.30 0.61
CA ASN A 49 -24.19 4.74 0.46
C ASN A 49 -24.21 5.15 -1.02
N GLU A 50 -24.25 6.46 -1.28
CA GLU A 50 -24.43 7.04 -2.61
C GLU A 50 -23.53 6.43 -3.70
N PRO A 51 -24.08 6.21 -4.91
CA PRO A 51 -23.33 5.67 -6.02
C PRO A 51 -22.20 6.62 -6.42
N VAL A 52 -20.97 6.09 -6.42
CA VAL A 52 -19.77 6.80 -6.89
C VAL A 52 -19.49 6.39 -8.34
N PRO A 53 -19.17 7.35 -9.24
CA PRO A 53 -18.85 7.03 -10.63
C PRO A 53 -17.64 6.11 -10.78
N ASP A 54 -17.70 5.18 -11.73
CA ASP A 54 -16.61 4.23 -12.01
C ASP A 54 -15.28 4.93 -12.33
N ASP A 55 -15.31 6.05 -13.05
CA ASP A 55 -14.10 6.82 -13.37
C ASP A 55 -13.37 7.33 -12.13
N PHE A 56 -14.11 7.67 -11.07
CA PHE A 56 -13.52 8.08 -9.81
C PHE A 56 -12.86 6.90 -9.09
N ILE A 57 -13.52 5.73 -9.07
CA ILE A 57 -12.95 4.50 -8.52
C ILE A 57 -11.68 4.13 -9.28
N ASN A 58 -11.72 4.17 -10.62
CA ASN A 58 -10.57 3.90 -11.48
C ASN A 58 -9.41 4.88 -11.22
N ALA A 59 -9.71 6.16 -10.96
CA ALA A 59 -8.68 7.14 -10.61
C ALA A 59 -8.00 6.82 -9.26
N ILE A 60 -8.77 6.40 -8.24
CA ILE A 60 -8.19 5.99 -6.95
C ILE A 60 -7.37 4.69 -7.11
N ILE A 61 -7.86 3.72 -7.88
CA ILE A 61 -7.08 2.50 -8.21
C ILE A 61 -5.75 2.87 -8.87
N LEU A 62 -5.77 3.74 -9.88
CA LEU A 62 -4.56 4.18 -10.57
C LEU A 62 -3.60 4.90 -9.62
N GLN A 63 -4.11 5.81 -8.80
CA GLN A 63 -3.30 6.52 -7.82
C GLN A 63 -2.68 5.57 -6.78
N SER A 64 -3.45 4.57 -6.35
CA SER A 64 -2.99 3.53 -5.43
C SER A 64 -1.88 2.70 -6.07
N SER A 65 -2.00 2.34 -7.35
CA SER A 65 -0.95 1.58 -8.06
C SER A 65 0.39 2.31 -8.14
N TYR A 66 0.39 3.64 -8.28
CA TYR A 66 1.66 4.40 -8.25
C TYR A 66 2.32 4.38 -6.88
N LEU A 67 1.54 4.39 -5.80
CA LEU A 67 2.07 4.23 -4.46
C LEU A 67 2.58 2.81 -4.23
N GLU A 68 1.87 1.79 -4.75
CA GLU A 68 2.31 0.41 -4.72
C GLU A 68 3.67 0.23 -5.41
N ASP A 69 3.84 0.79 -6.61
CA ASP A 69 5.10 0.75 -7.36
C ASP A 69 6.24 1.41 -6.55
N GLU A 70 6.00 2.58 -5.94
CA GLU A 70 7.00 3.25 -5.10
C GLU A 70 7.35 2.39 -3.86
N ILE A 71 6.37 1.76 -3.21
CA ILE A 71 6.59 0.89 -2.05
C ILE A 71 7.39 -0.36 -2.44
N GLU A 72 7.07 -1.00 -3.57
CA GLU A 72 7.79 -2.16 -4.08
C GLU A 72 9.25 -1.85 -4.34
N ASP A 73 9.53 -0.73 -5.00
CA ASP A 73 10.89 -0.26 -5.25
C ASP A 73 11.68 -0.09 -3.94
N TRP A 74 11.06 0.39 -2.87
CA TRP A 74 11.72 0.58 -1.59
C TRP A 74 11.96 -0.74 -0.88
N LEU A 75 11.01 -1.67 -0.94
CA LEU A 75 11.15 -3.01 -0.37
C LEU A 75 12.27 -3.79 -1.08
N ILE A 76 12.35 -3.72 -2.41
CA ILE A 76 13.43 -4.35 -3.19
C ILE A 76 14.79 -3.78 -2.78
N LYS A 77 14.91 -2.44 -2.69
CA LYS A 77 16.16 -1.79 -2.27
C LYS A 77 16.55 -2.18 -0.85
N PHE A 78 15.59 -2.26 0.07
CA PHE A 78 15.81 -2.62 1.46
C PHE A 78 16.27 -4.08 1.61
N ASP A 79 15.67 -5.00 0.86
CA ASP A 79 16.07 -6.41 0.89
C ASP A 79 17.47 -6.63 0.27
N ASN A 80 17.82 -5.89 -0.78
CA ASN A 80 19.16 -5.91 -1.37
C ASN A 80 20.22 -5.40 -0.37
N GLN A 81 19.96 -4.29 0.32
CA GLN A 81 20.87 -3.77 1.36
C GLN A 81 21.09 -4.78 2.49
N LYS A 82 20.04 -5.51 2.91
CA LYS A 82 20.17 -6.58 3.91
C LYS A 82 20.99 -7.77 3.42
N ALA A 83 20.93 -8.08 2.12
CA ALA A 83 21.73 -9.16 1.54
C ALA A 83 23.22 -8.79 1.52
N ASP A 84 23.54 -7.54 1.18
CA ASP A 84 24.92 -7.05 1.11
C ASP A 84 25.61 -7.01 2.49
N ILE A 85 24.86 -6.80 3.58
CA ILE A 85 25.40 -6.79 4.97
C ILE A 85 25.73 -8.21 5.48
N LYS A 86 25.23 -9.27 4.84
CA LYS A 86 25.43 -10.67 5.28
C LYS A 86 26.66 -11.35 4.66
N HIS A 87 27.40 -10.66 3.80
CA HIS A 87 28.64 -11.14 3.16
C HIS A 87 29.86 -10.41 3.73
#